data_AF-A0A7Z8KS16-F1
#
_entry.id   AF-A0A7Z8KS16-F1
#
_cell.length_a   1.000
_cell.length_b   1.000
_cell.length_c   1.000
_cell.angle_alpha   90.00
_cell.angle_beta   90.00
_cell.angle_gamma   90.00
#
_symmetry.space_group_name_H-M   'P 1'
#
loop_
_entity.id
_entity.type
_entity.pdbx_description
1 polymer ?
#
loop_
_entity_poly.entity_id
_entity_poly.type
_entity_poly.pdbx_seq_one_letter_code
_entity_poly.pdbx_strand_id
1 'polypeptide(L)'
;MSCMPCFLAGVFHLHCMVINKGGNDMKMLKQNSEAVSPVIGVMLMLVVTVILAAAVSSTSTGLIKSSDPAPTAVFTVEVAKGEPLFYGSLEVPNPADWISIKEITGDAIDTKNLKIVTTNYNATGTMVREIVAGETISYAGSTYTGTVPFNNQGNHLFGNPENAFGNYTVKPGVTMYAIDGAMSGYPTTYPQWGPLTDIMGNVYYDYDSDPTEMQAMFADWCNVSDGDIVNVKIIDIASETVIFTTDVEVM
;
A
#
# COMPACT_ATOMS: atom_id res chain seq x y z
N MET A 1 -16.64 -5.93 -54.94
CA MET A 1 -15.23 -5.83 -55.33
C MET A 1 -14.45 -5.45 -54.07
N SER A 2 -13.88 -6.44 -53.38
CA SER A 2 -12.44 -6.77 -53.35
C SER A 2 -11.60 -5.59 -52.80
N CYS A 3 -10.66 -5.72 -51.87
CA CYS A 3 -9.89 -6.85 -51.37
C CYS A 3 -9.11 -6.35 -50.14
N MET A 4 -8.84 -7.22 -49.17
CA MET A 4 -7.70 -7.09 -48.26
C MET A 4 -6.40 -7.40 -49.03
N PRO A 5 -5.20 -6.95 -48.60
CA PRO A 5 -4.30 -7.85 -47.84
C PRO A 5 -3.49 -7.12 -46.73
N CYS A 6 -3.27 -7.74 -45.57
CA CYS A 6 -2.12 -8.58 -45.19
C CYS A 6 -0.74 -7.91 -45.27
N PHE A 7 -0.18 -7.57 -44.10
CA PHE A 7 1.26 -7.43 -43.80
C PHE A 7 1.66 -8.66 -42.95
N LEU A 8 2.48 -9.60 -43.43
CA LEU A 8 3.96 -9.70 -43.28
C LEU A 8 4.46 -9.35 -41.86
N ALA A 9 5.40 -10.04 -41.21
CA ALA A 9 6.03 -11.36 -41.26
C ALA A 9 7.04 -11.34 -40.09
N GLY A 10 7.01 -12.33 -39.19
CA GLY A 10 7.99 -12.48 -38.12
C GLY A 10 8.80 -13.75 -38.33
N VAL A 11 10.00 -13.57 -38.87
CA VAL A 11 11.00 -14.60 -39.23
C VAL A 11 11.67 -15.13 -37.96
N PHE A 12 11.56 -16.42 -37.66
CA PHE A 12 12.46 -17.12 -36.74
C PHE A 12 13.41 -18.01 -37.53
N HIS A 13 14.68 -17.64 -37.48
CA HIS A 13 15.81 -18.22 -38.20
C HIS A 13 16.44 -19.31 -37.31
N LEU A 14 16.25 -20.59 -37.64
CA LEU A 14 16.92 -21.69 -36.94
C LEU A 14 18.03 -22.26 -37.81
N HIS A 15 19.27 -22.09 -37.33
CA HIS A 15 20.48 -22.63 -37.91
C HIS A 15 20.44 -24.16 -37.96
N CYS A 16 20.76 -24.70 -39.13
CA CYS A 16 20.98 -26.11 -39.39
C CYS A 16 22.37 -26.52 -38.87
N MET A 17 22.45 -27.48 -37.94
CA MET A 17 23.70 -28.16 -37.60
C MET A 17 23.57 -29.64 -37.96
N VAL A 18 24.32 -30.02 -38.98
CA VAL A 18 24.52 -31.41 -39.44
C VAL A 18 25.62 -32.04 -38.59
N ILE A 19 25.35 -33.21 -37.99
CA ILE A 19 26.39 -34.15 -37.55
C ILE A 19 26.12 -35.52 -38.20
N ASN A 20 27.21 -36.11 -38.68
CA ASN A 20 27.31 -37.18 -39.68
C ASN A 20 27.53 -38.56 -39.03
N LYS A 21 26.86 -39.58 -39.61
CA LYS A 21 27.11 -41.04 -39.69
C LYS A 21 27.56 -41.86 -38.48
N GLY A 22 26.82 -42.96 -38.27
CA GLY A 22 27.43 -44.24 -37.94
C GLY A 22 26.49 -45.27 -37.31
N GLY A 23 26.28 -46.40 -38.00
CA GLY A 23 26.15 -47.70 -37.34
C GLY A 23 24.75 -48.24 -37.07
N ASN A 24 24.39 -49.26 -37.84
CA ASN A 24 23.35 -50.26 -37.67
C ASN A 24 22.87 -50.52 -36.22
N ASP A 25 21.55 -50.52 -36.02
CA ASP A 25 20.84 -51.66 -35.43
C ASP A 25 19.32 -51.48 -35.57
N MET A 26 18.70 -52.39 -36.33
CA MET A 26 17.25 -52.56 -36.39
C MET A 26 16.75 -53.09 -35.05
N LYS A 27 16.45 -52.19 -34.10
CA LYS A 27 15.49 -52.49 -33.04
C LYS A 27 14.13 -51.97 -33.44
N MET A 28 13.34 -52.93 -33.91
CA MET A 28 11.91 -52.84 -34.15
C MET A 28 11.21 -52.38 -32.86
N LEU A 29 11.09 -51.07 -32.66
CA LEU A 29 10.07 -50.51 -31.80
C LEU A 29 8.79 -50.48 -32.62
N LYS A 30 7.89 -51.42 -32.34
CA LYS A 30 6.50 -51.38 -32.78
C LYS A 30 5.90 -50.04 -32.37
N GLN A 31 5.96 -49.05 -33.24
CA GLN A 31 5.07 -47.91 -33.17
C GLN A 31 3.77 -48.37 -33.80
N ASN A 32 2.82 -48.75 -32.95
CA ASN A 32 1.42 -48.79 -33.35
C ASN A 32 1.04 -47.36 -33.77
N SER A 33 1.21 -47.05 -35.05
CA SER A 33 0.49 -45.95 -35.67
C SER A 33 -0.96 -46.43 -35.78
N GLU A 34 -1.71 -46.35 -34.68
CA GLU A 34 -3.16 -46.30 -34.76
C GLU A 34 -3.49 -45.06 -35.58
N ALA A 35 -3.75 -45.28 -36.88
CA ALA A 35 -4.25 -44.27 -37.77
C ALA A 35 -5.63 -43.85 -37.26
N VAL A 36 -5.66 -42.80 -36.46
CA VAL A 36 -6.91 -42.20 -36.00
C VAL A 36 -7.63 -41.72 -37.26
N SER A 37 -8.84 -42.25 -37.49
CA SER A 37 -9.66 -41.89 -38.64
C SER A 37 -9.78 -40.36 -38.73
N PRO A 38 -9.65 -39.74 -39.92
CA PRO A 38 -9.74 -38.29 -40.09
C PRO A 38 -11.00 -37.67 -39.46
N VAL A 39 -12.10 -38.44 -39.43
CA VAL A 39 -13.36 -38.02 -38.82
C VAL A 39 -13.24 -37.94 -37.30
N ILE A 40 -12.57 -38.91 -36.67
CA ILE A 40 -12.40 -38.98 -35.23
C ILE A 40 -11.41 -37.90 -34.76
N GLY A 41 -10.36 -37.62 -35.54
CA GLY A 41 -9.40 -36.56 -35.23
C GLY A 41 -10.04 -35.17 -35.15
N VAL A 42 -10.93 -34.85 -36.09
CA VAL A 42 -11.64 -33.55 -36.10
C VAL A 42 -12.68 -33.48 -34.97
N MET A 43 -13.42 -34.56 -34.74
CA MET A 43 -14.39 -34.62 -33.65
C MET A 43 -13.72 -34.42 -32.28
N LEU A 44 -12.55 -35.03 -32.07
CA LEU A 44 -11.82 -34.94 -30.81
C LEU A 44 -11.19 -33.56 -30.59
N MET A 45 -10.69 -32.92 -31.65
CA MET A 45 -10.17 -31.55 -31.58
C MET A 45 -11.26 -30.53 -31.25
N LEU A 46 -12.45 -30.66 -31.85
CA LEU A 46 -13.58 -29.76 -31.57
C LEU A 46 -14.08 -29.89 -30.13
N VAL A 47 -14.22 -31.12 -29.63
CA VAL A 47 -14.70 -31.34 -28.26
C VAL A 47 -13.72 -30.77 -27.24
N VAL A 48 -12.41 -31.03 -27.41
CA VAL A 48 -11.38 -30.53 -26.48
C VAL A 48 -11.31 -29.00 -26.51
N THR A 49 -11.40 -28.36 -27.68
CA THR A 49 -11.37 -26.89 -27.78
C THR A 49 -12.60 -26.24 -27.14
N VAL A 50 -13.80 -26.81 -27.31
CA VAL A 50 -15.02 -26.29 -26.68
C VAL A 50 -14.97 -26.44 -25.15
N ILE A 51 -14.51 -27.59 -24.64
CA ILE A 51 -14.36 -27.81 -23.20
C ILE A 51 -13.30 -26.87 -22.60
N LEU A 52 -12.15 -26.71 -23.27
CA LEU A 52 -11.10 -25.79 -22.82
C LEU A 52 -11.58 -24.33 -22.87
N ALA A 53 -12.29 -23.92 -23.91
CA ALA A 53 -12.87 -22.58 -23.99
C ALA A 53 -13.85 -22.31 -22.84
N ALA A 54 -14.72 -23.28 -22.52
CA ALA A 54 -15.66 -23.18 -21.40
C ALA A 54 -14.95 -23.16 -20.03
N ALA A 55 -13.93 -23.99 -19.83
CA ALA A 55 -13.15 -24.03 -18.59
C ALA A 55 -12.31 -22.77 -18.38
N VAL A 56 -11.69 -22.24 -19.44
CA VAL A 56 -10.95 -20.98 -19.38
C VAL A 56 -11.91 -19.79 -19.17
N SER A 57 -13.10 -19.83 -19.76
CA SER A 57 -14.13 -18.78 -19.56
C SER A 57 -14.69 -18.76 -18.14
N SER A 58 -14.90 -19.92 -17.50
CA SER A 58 -15.38 -19.99 -16.12
C SER A 58 -14.29 -19.61 -15.10
N THR A 59 -13.02 -19.86 -15.43
CA THR A 59 -11.87 -19.50 -14.56
C THR A 59 -11.63 -17.98 -14.51
N SER A 60 -12.02 -17.23 -15.55
CA SER A 60 -11.93 -15.76 -15.53
C SER A 60 -13.05 -15.05 -14.77
N THR A 61 -14.17 -15.73 -14.50
CA THR A 61 -15.36 -15.11 -13.90
C THR A 61 -15.42 -15.31 -12.37
N GLY A 62 -14.68 -16.30 -11.84
CA GLY A 62 -14.69 -16.63 -10.41
C GLY A 62 -13.69 -15.87 -9.52
N LEU A 63 -12.77 -15.10 -10.11
CA LEU A 63 -11.71 -14.36 -9.38
C LEU A 63 -11.85 -12.84 -9.43
N ILE A 64 -12.79 -12.31 -10.21
CA ILE A 64 -13.11 -10.88 -10.13
C ILE A 64 -14.10 -10.72 -8.98
N LYS A 65 -13.58 -10.65 -7.75
CA LYS A 65 -14.28 -9.83 -6.76
C LYS A 65 -14.41 -8.47 -7.42
N SER A 66 -15.64 -8.03 -7.67
CA SER A 66 -15.92 -6.64 -8.02
C SER A 66 -15.49 -5.80 -6.82
N SER A 67 -14.19 -5.53 -6.70
CA SER A 67 -13.71 -4.40 -5.95
C SER A 67 -14.15 -3.20 -6.75
N ASP A 68 -14.89 -2.30 -6.11
CA ASP A 68 -15.05 -0.96 -6.66
C ASP A 68 -13.65 -0.43 -7.00
N PRO A 69 -13.52 0.33 -8.11
CA PRO A 69 -12.23 0.92 -8.47
C PRO A 69 -11.69 1.70 -7.28
N ALA A 70 -10.40 1.54 -7.02
CA ALA A 70 -9.74 2.25 -5.93
C ALA A 70 -10.00 3.77 -6.05
N PRO A 71 -10.27 4.46 -4.93
CA PRO A 71 -10.50 5.89 -4.96
C PRO A 71 -9.25 6.62 -5.46
N THR A 72 -9.47 7.70 -6.19
CA THR A 72 -8.40 8.53 -6.74
C THR A 72 -8.35 9.86 -6.00
N ALA A 73 -7.25 10.13 -5.30
CA ALA A 73 -7.06 11.39 -4.58
C ALA A 73 -5.61 11.87 -4.62
N VAL A 74 -5.44 13.19 -4.63
CA VAL A 74 -4.14 13.87 -4.63
C VAL A 74 -3.96 14.59 -3.31
N PHE A 75 -2.81 14.34 -2.68
CA PHE A 75 -2.47 14.90 -1.38
C PHE A 75 -1.24 15.82 -1.48
N THR A 76 -1.18 16.79 -0.58
CA THR A 76 0.02 17.54 -0.25
C THR A 76 0.43 17.17 1.17
N VAL A 77 1.72 16.87 1.36
CA VAL A 77 2.27 16.48 2.66
C VAL A 77 3.36 17.44 3.03
N GLU A 78 3.32 17.93 4.27
CA GLU A 78 4.34 18.77 4.88
C GLU A 78 4.71 18.15 6.23
N VAL A 79 5.99 18.10 6.53
CA VAL A 79 6.52 17.57 7.79
C VAL A 79 7.51 18.58 8.33
N ALA A 80 7.34 19.00 9.58
CA ALA A 80 8.19 20.00 10.20
C ALA A 80 8.63 19.59 11.61
N LYS A 81 9.80 20.08 12.00
CA LYS A 81 10.40 19.85 13.32
C LYS A 81 10.74 21.17 13.98
N GLY A 82 10.04 21.49 15.06
CA GLY A 82 10.21 22.71 15.82
C GLY A 82 9.74 24.00 15.13
N GLU A 83 8.77 23.88 14.23
CA GLU A 83 8.21 24.99 13.46
C GLU A 83 6.79 25.36 13.93
N PRO A 84 6.38 26.64 13.81
CA PRO A 84 5.06 27.05 14.20
C PRO A 84 3.99 26.42 13.31
N LEU A 85 3.02 25.75 13.93
CA LEU A 85 1.83 25.28 13.23
C LEU A 85 0.69 26.30 13.38
N PHE A 86 0.17 26.75 12.24
CA PHE A 86 -1.04 27.55 12.18
C PHE A 86 -2.24 26.66 11.85
N TYR A 87 -3.01 26.31 12.86
CA TYR A 87 -4.27 25.59 12.69
C TYR A 87 -5.43 26.58 12.77
N GLY A 88 -6.02 26.95 11.62
CA GLY A 88 -7.15 27.90 11.61
C GLY A 88 -6.79 29.23 12.30
N SER A 89 -7.43 29.52 13.45
CA SER A 89 -7.12 30.67 14.32
C SER A 89 -6.38 30.29 15.61
N LEU A 90 -5.96 29.03 15.76
CA LEU A 90 -5.17 28.54 16.88
C LEU A 90 -3.69 28.49 16.47
N GLU A 91 -2.90 29.30 17.15
CA GLU A 91 -1.44 29.20 17.10
C GLU A 91 -1.02 28.16 18.13
N VAL A 92 -0.37 27.09 17.67
CA VAL A 92 0.24 26.10 18.56
C VAL A 92 1.56 26.71 19.07
N PRO A 93 1.73 26.94 20.39
CA PRO A 93 2.92 27.61 20.91
C PRO A 93 4.21 26.84 20.58
N ASN A 94 5.18 27.56 20.02
CA ASN A 94 6.49 27.12 19.49
C ASN A 94 7.42 26.50 20.58
N PRO A 95 8.29 25.50 20.27
CA PRO A 95 8.41 24.70 19.05
C PRO A 95 7.56 23.41 19.07
N ALA A 96 6.87 23.13 17.97
CA ALA A 96 6.06 21.92 17.77
C ALA A 96 6.56 21.13 16.56
N ASP A 97 6.55 19.81 16.66
CA ASP A 97 6.83 18.93 15.53
C ASP A 97 5.50 18.49 14.93
N TRP A 98 5.36 18.45 13.61
CA TRP A 98 4.07 18.13 13.02
C TRP A 98 4.17 17.53 11.62
N ILE A 99 3.12 16.80 11.25
CA ILE A 99 2.85 16.40 9.88
C ILE A 99 1.45 16.89 9.49
N SER A 100 1.35 17.46 8.28
CA SER A 100 0.08 17.80 7.65
C SER A 100 -0.08 16.98 6.37
N ILE A 101 -1.24 16.35 6.20
CA ILE A 101 -1.61 15.63 4.98
C ILE A 101 -2.94 16.21 4.49
N LYS A 102 -2.89 17.01 3.44
CA LYS A 102 -4.04 17.73 2.90
C LYS A 102 -4.49 17.11 1.60
N GLU A 103 -5.75 16.75 1.50
CA GLU A 103 -6.34 16.38 0.22
C GLU A 103 -6.61 17.64 -0.61
N ILE A 104 -6.08 17.68 -1.83
CA ILE A 104 -6.21 18.82 -2.74
C ILE A 104 -7.38 18.60 -3.71
N THR A 105 -7.52 17.38 -4.23
CA THR A 105 -8.56 17.00 -5.19
C THR A 105 -8.71 15.49 -5.21
N GLY A 106 -9.90 15.00 -5.53
CA GLY A 106 -10.16 13.58 -5.62
C GLY A 106 -11.53 13.15 -5.14
N ASP A 107 -11.66 11.85 -4.99
CA ASP A 107 -12.78 11.18 -4.37
C ASP A 107 -12.73 11.34 -2.85
N ALA A 108 -13.89 11.46 -2.21
CA ALA A 108 -13.96 11.43 -0.76
C ALA A 108 -13.73 10.01 -0.23
N ILE A 109 -12.84 9.85 0.75
CA ILE A 109 -12.41 8.55 1.26
C ILE A 109 -12.63 8.47 2.77
N ASP A 110 -13.37 7.47 3.23
CA ASP A 110 -13.51 7.18 4.64
C ASP A 110 -12.17 6.71 5.22
N THR A 111 -11.70 7.36 6.29
CA THR A 111 -10.40 7.02 6.92
C THR A 111 -10.32 5.60 7.47
N LYS A 112 -11.46 4.97 7.80
CA LYS A 112 -11.52 3.55 8.19
C LYS A 112 -11.04 2.60 7.09
N ASN A 113 -11.07 3.04 5.83
CA ASN A 113 -10.62 2.28 4.67
C ASN A 113 -9.20 2.67 4.27
N LEU A 114 -8.54 3.58 4.99
CA LEU A 114 -7.20 4.04 4.69
C LEU A 114 -6.19 3.42 5.65
N LYS A 115 -5.04 3.06 5.08
CA LYS A 115 -3.81 2.77 5.80
C LYS A 115 -2.76 3.79 5.41
N ILE A 116 -2.18 4.46 6.40
CA ILE A 116 -1.04 5.35 6.17
C ILE A 116 0.22 4.55 6.51
N VAL A 117 1.20 4.59 5.63
CA VAL A 117 2.51 3.98 5.85
C VAL A 117 3.55 5.08 5.76
N THR A 118 4.35 5.24 6.79
CA THR A 118 5.45 6.19 6.80
C THR A 118 6.78 5.47 6.89
N THR A 119 7.85 6.11 6.45
CA THR A 119 9.20 5.58 6.60
C THR A 119 10.15 6.68 7.05
N ASN A 120 10.80 6.45 8.18
CA ASN A 120 11.93 7.24 8.65
C ASN A 120 13.23 6.47 8.37
N TYR A 121 14.06 6.98 7.47
CA TYR A 121 15.33 6.35 7.11
C TYR A 121 16.43 6.49 8.18
N ASN A 122 16.24 7.39 9.14
CA ASN A 122 17.16 7.64 10.25
C ASN A 122 16.78 6.85 11.51
N ALA A 123 15.73 6.03 11.46
CA ALA A 123 15.33 5.20 12.59
C ALA A 123 16.37 4.11 12.90
N THR A 124 16.56 3.83 14.18
CA THR A 124 17.40 2.74 14.67
C THR A 124 16.58 1.45 14.70
N GLY A 125 16.56 0.73 13.57
CA GLY A 125 15.85 -0.54 13.44
C GLY A 125 14.68 -0.48 12.47
N THR A 126 13.46 -0.69 12.97
CA THR A 126 12.24 -0.63 12.16
C THR A 126 12.02 0.79 11.68
N MET A 127 12.25 1.02 10.38
CA MET A 127 12.07 2.32 9.74
C MET A 127 10.62 2.66 9.42
N VAL A 128 9.74 1.65 9.38
CA VAL A 128 8.38 1.78 8.84
C VAL A 128 7.35 1.80 9.95
N ARG A 129 6.38 2.72 9.87
CA ARG A 129 5.13 2.64 10.63
C ARG A 129 3.97 2.38 9.68
N GLU A 130 3.08 1.51 10.09
CA GLU A 130 1.77 1.34 9.47
C GLU A 130 0.71 1.84 10.45
N ILE A 131 -0.16 2.73 9.97
CA ILE A 131 -1.20 3.37 10.74
C ILE A 131 -2.54 2.93 10.15
N VAL A 132 -3.28 2.16 10.94
CA VAL A 132 -4.61 1.65 10.61
C VAL A 132 -5.60 2.12 11.67
N ALA A 133 -6.76 2.61 11.21
CA ALA A 133 -7.80 3.10 12.08
C ALA A 133 -8.33 2.04 13.06
N GLY A 134 -8.43 2.40 14.34
CA GLY A 134 -9.04 1.56 15.39
C GLY A 134 -8.23 0.34 15.80
N GLU A 135 -7.03 0.15 15.25
CA GLU A 135 -6.12 -0.90 15.70
C GLU A 135 -5.71 -0.64 17.15
N THR A 136 -5.75 -1.68 17.96
CA THR A 136 -5.53 -1.58 19.41
C THR A 136 -4.33 -2.42 19.81
N ILE A 137 -3.42 -1.81 20.55
CA ILE A 137 -2.18 -2.42 21.03
C ILE A 137 -2.20 -2.41 22.56
N SER A 138 -1.86 -3.54 23.17
CA SER A 138 -1.74 -3.65 24.63
C SER A 138 -0.28 -3.68 25.04
N TYR A 139 0.14 -2.80 25.94
CA TYR A 139 1.51 -2.69 26.42
C TYR A 139 1.58 -2.28 27.90
N ALA A 140 2.46 -2.94 28.67
CA ALA A 140 2.71 -2.67 30.09
C ALA A 140 1.43 -2.59 30.97
N GLY A 141 0.39 -3.35 30.62
CA GLY A 141 -0.91 -3.33 31.32
C GLY A 141 -1.85 -2.20 30.90
N SER A 142 -1.46 -1.39 29.91
CA SER A 142 -2.28 -0.35 29.28
C SER A 142 -2.70 -0.77 27.86
N THR A 143 -3.79 -0.20 27.38
CA THR A 143 -4.32 -0.45 26.03
C THR A 143 -4.43 0.88 25.29
N TYR A 144 -3.90 0.89 24.08
CA TYR A 144 -3.76 2.06 23.22
C TYR A 144 -4.47 1.80 21.91
N THR A 145 -5.20 2.79 21.38
CA THR A 145 -5.94 2.66 20.12
C THR A 145 -5.46 3.70 19.13
N GLY A 146 -5.14 3.26 17.90
CA GLY A 146 -4.71 4.12 16.80
C GLY A 146 -5.82 5.09 16.39
N THR A 147 -5.66 6.35 16.75
CA THR A 147 -6.63 7.45 16.52
C THR A 147 -6.03 8.65 15.77
N VAL A 148 -4.74 8.61 15.44
CA VAL A 148 -4.00 9.63 14.70
C VAL A 148 -3.86 9.19 13.23
N PRO A 149 -3.86 10.10 12.24
CA PRO A 149 -3.96 11.57 12.36
C PRO A 149 -5.40 12.08 12.55
N PHE A 150 -5.54 13.25 13.19
CA PHE A 150 -6.82 13.92 13.43
C PHE A 150 -7.21 14.84 12.28
N ASN A 151 -8.51 14.97 11.99
CA ASN A 151 -8.96 15.92 10.96
C ASN A 151 -8.93 17.38 11.46
N ASN A 152 -9.04 18.30 10.51
CA ASN A 152 -9.17 19.72 10.77
C ASN A 152 -10.62 20.20 10.91
N GLN A 153 -11.55 19.38 11.37
CA GLN A 153 -12.98 19.72 11.42
C GLN A 153 -13.50 19.71 12.86
N GLY A 154 -14.49 20.56 13.18
CA GLY A 154 -15.17 20.56 14.48
C GLY A 154 -14.49 21.33 15.63
N ASN A 155 -15.11 21.26 16.82
CA ASN A 155 -14.59 21.85 18.07
C ASN A 155 -13.76 20.79 18.82
N HIS A 156 -12.63 21.21 19.42
CA HIS A 156 -11.68 20.34 20.13
C HIS A 156 -11.07 19.25 19.23
N LEU A 157 -10.06 19.65 18.48
CA LEU A 157 -9.46 18.89 17.38
C LEU A 157 -8.85 17.57 17.83
N PHE A 158 -8.13 17.62 18.95
CA PHE A 158 -7.38 16.51 19.50
C PHE A 158 -8.17 15.90 20.65
N GLY A 159 -8.26 14.58 20.65
CA GLY A 159 -9.02 13.83 21.65
C GLY A 159 -10.54 13.85 21.52
N ASN A 160 -11.10 14.52 20.50
CA ASN A 160 -12.48 14.29 20.10
C ASN A 160 -12.56 13.00 19.25
N PRO A 161 -13.33 11.99 19.68
CA PRO A 161 -13.49 10.76 18.92
C PRO A 161 -14.01 10.97 17.49
N GLU A 162 -14.80 12.01 17.23
CA GLU A 162 -15.32 12.31 15.87
C GLU A 162 -14.21 12.69 14.88
N ASN A 163 -13.12 13.25 15.39
CA ASN A 163 -12.00 13.71 14.59
C ASN A 163 -10.87 12.67 14.50
N ALA A 164 -10.99 11.56 15.22
CA ALA A 164 -10.01 10.48 15.23
C ALA A 164 -9.96 9.73 13.89
N PHE A 165 -8.77 9.30 13.50
CA PHE A 165 -8.56 8.46 12.33
C PHE A 165 -9.43 7.19 12.40
N GLY A 166 -10.27 6.99 11.39
CA GLY A 166 -11.32 5.98 11.35
C GLY A 166 -12.74 6.54 11.41
N ASN A 167 -12.92 7.74 11.99
CA ASN A 167 -14.25 8.29 12.29
C ASN A 167 -14.65 9.47 11.40
N TYR A 168 -13.81 9.83 10.42
CA TYR A 168 -14.10 10.90 9.46
C TYR A 168 -13.80 10.52 8.01
N THR A 169 -14.33 11.31 7.08
CA THR A 169 -14.11 11.18 5.64
C THR A 169 -13.16 12.29 5.17
N VAL A 170 -12.05 11.91 4.56
CA VAL A 170 -11.14 12.82 3.86
C VAL A 170 -11.80 13.23 2.54
N LYS A 171 -11.82 14.52 2.26
CA LYS A 171 -12.33 15.09 1.00
C LYS A 171 -11.51 16.33 0.67
N PRO A 172 -11.57 16.86 -0.57
CA PRO A 172 -10.77 18.03 -0.94
C PRO A 172 -10.94 19.20 0.04
N GLY A 173 -9.83 19.67 0.58
CA GLY A 173 -9.76 20.73 1.60
C GLY A 173 -9.66 20.24 3.05
N VAL A 174 -9.92 18.95 3.33
CA VAL A 174 -9.65 18.36 4.64
C VAL A 174 -8.15 18.12 4.80
N THR A 175 -7.62 18.49 5.95
CA THR A 175 -6.23 18.25 6.32
C THR A 175 -6.19 17.37 7.55
N MET A 176 -5.36 16.34 7.50
CA MET A 176 -5.06 15.43 8.60
C MET A 176 -3.78 15.91 9.28
N TYR A 177 -3.79 16.00 10.60
CA TYR A 177 -2.67 16.48 11.40
C TYR A 177 -2.25 15.44 12.45
N ALA A 178 -0.95 15.36 12.67
CA ALA A 178 -0.36 14.81 13.89
C ALA A 178 0.66 15.81 14.42
N ILE A 179 0.65 16.07 15.72
CA ILE A 179 1.51 17.09 16.35
C ILE A 179 2.22 16.58 17.61
N ASP A 180 3.43 17.07 17.83
CA ASP A 180 4.22 16.96 19.04
C ASP A 180 4.34 18.37 19.66
N GLY A 181 4.05 18.51 20.95
CA GLY A 181 4.44 19.72 21.69
C GLY A 181 3.38 20.59 22.39
N ALA A 182 2.06 20.38 22.33
CA ALA A 182 1.17 21.35 23.02
C ALA A 182 -0.26 20.94 23.41
N MET A 183 -0.60 19.65 23.59
CA MET A 183 -1.92 19.29 24.16
C MET A 183 -1.83 18.33 25.34
N SER A 184 -0.96 18.66 26.29
CA SER A 184 -0.83 18.08 27.65
C SER A 184 -2.08 18.28 28.55
N GLY A 185 -3.29 18.23 28.01
CA GLY A 185 -4.53 18.52 28.75
C GLY A 185 -5.79 17.81 28.27
N TYR A 186 -5.75 17.04 27.18
CA TYR A 186 -6.87 16.19 26.78
C TYR A 186 -6.57 14.74 27.20
N PRO A 187 -7.52 14.03 27.84
CA PRO A 187 -7.32 12.66 28.27
C PRO A 187 -7.40 11.76 27.03
N THR A 188 -6.30 11.66 26.29
CA THR A 188 -6.23 10.79 25.12
C THR A 188 -5.38 9.61 25.48
N THR A 189 -6.00 8.44 25.50
CA THR A 189 -5.32 7.16 25.32
C THR A 189 -4.32 7.31 24.17
N TYR A 190 -3.03 7.41 24.50
CA TYR A 190 -1.96 7.67 23.53
C TYR A 190 -2.03 6.66 22.39
N PRO A 191 -1.83 7.05 21.12
CA PRO A 191 -1.63 6.07 20.06
C PRO A 191 -0.19 5.54 20.16
N GLN A 192 0.04 4.54 21.02
CA GLN A 192 1.25 3.73 20.93
C GLN A 192 1.11 2.77 19.77
N TRP A 193 1.98 2.91 18.77
CA TRP A 193 2.24 1.84 17.82
C TRP A 193 3.34 0.92 18.35
N GLY A 194 3.23 -0.37 17.99
CA GLY A 194 3.94 -1.48 18.62
C GLY A 194 5.47 -1.32 18.68
N PRO A 195 6.16 -2.24 19.39
CA PRO A 195 7.61 -2.17 19.52
C PRO A 195 8.32 -2.02 18.17
N LEU A 196 9.40 -1.29 18.18
CA LEU A 196 10.37 -1.32 17.10
C LEU A 196 11.20 -2.61 17.23
N THR A 197 11.78 -3.04 16.13
CA THR A 197 12.82 -4.08 16.16
C THR A 197 14.11 -3.46 15.69
N ASP A 198 15.20 -3.67 16.42
CA ASP A 198 16.52 -3.29 15.96
C ASP A 198 16.95 -4.12 14.73
N ILE A 199 18.11 -3.79 14.16
CA ILE A 199 18.68 -4.48 13.00
C ILE A 199 18.98 -5.98 13.29
N MET A 200 19.05 -6.36 14.57
CA MET A 200 19.25 -7.74 15.03
C MET A 200 17.93 -8.47 15.34
N GLY A 201 16.77 -7.82 15.12
CA GLY A 201 15.45 -8.37 15.43
C GLY A 201 15.09 -8.33 16.91
N ASN A 202 15.88 -7.65 17.74
CA ASN A 202 15.53 -7.43 19.14
C ASN A 202 14.44 -6.37 19.20
N VAL A 203 13.38 -6.72 19.92
CA VAL A 203 12.27 -5.82 20.22
C VAL A 203 12.78 -4.73 21.16
N TYR A 204 12.79 -3.48 20.69
CA TYR A 204 13.13 -2.29 21.47
C TYR A 204 11.98 -1.28 21.36
N TYR A 205 11.90 -0.36 22.30
CA TYR A 205 10.81 0.59 22.40
C TYR A 205 11.40 2.00 22.33
N ASP A 206 10.78 2.90 21.58
CA ASP A 206 11.15 4.31 21.59
C ASP A 206 11.00 4.82 23.05
N TYR A 207 12.08 5.33 23.64
CA TYR A 207 12.26 5.43 25.10
C TYR A 207 11.68 6.69 25.72
N ASP A 208 10.78 7.40 25.04
CA ASP A 208 10.04 8.50 25.66
C ASP A 208 8.84 7.97 26.44
N SER A 209 8.71 8.43 27.68
CA SER A 209 7.69 8.00 28.63
C SER A 209 6.25 8.33 28.20
N ASP A 210 6.10 9.17 27.17
CA ASP A 210 4.82 9.60 26.60
C ASP A 210 4.93 9.60 25.06
N PRO A 211 4.31 8.62 24.38
CA PRO A 211 4.35 8.54 22.92
C PRO A 211 3.58 9.70 22.32
N THR A 212 4.27 10.49 21.53
CA THR A 212 3.70 11.66 20.88
C THR A 212 2.97 11.26 19.60
N GLU A 213 2.10 12.13 19.06
CA GLU A 213 1.41 11.80 17.80
C GLU A 213 2.41 11.65 16.65
N MET A 214 3.56 12.35 16.71
CA MET A 214 4.64 12.20 15.74
C MET A 214 5.35 10.84 15.86
N GLN A 215 5.56 10.31 17.05
CA GLN A 215 6.09 8.95 17.25
C GLN A 215 5.08 7.86 16.85
N ALA A 216 3.79 8.17 16.88
CA ALA A 216 2.75 7.31 16.33
C ALA A 216 2.82 7.27 14.79
N MET A 217 3.11 8.42 14.17
CA MET A 217 3.22 8.57 12.73
C MET A 217 4.56 8.11 12.18
N PHE A 218 5.69 8.26 12.88
CA PHE A 218 7.03 7.92 12.40
C PHE A 218 7.79 7.09 13.43
N ALA A 219 8.58 6.12 12.98
CA ALA A 219 9.47 5.37 13.85
C ALA A 219 10.66 6.23 14.25
N ASP A 220 11.06 6.20 15.53
CA ASP A 220 12.18 6.98 16.08
C ASP A 220 12.21 8.44 15.59
N TRP A 221 11.10 9.14 15.75
CA TRP A 221 10.98 10.55 15.33
C TRP A 221 12.09 11.45 15.94
N CYS A 222 12.59 11.07 17.10
CA CYS A 222 13.72 11.70 17.77
C CYS A 222 15.00 11.77 16.90
N ASN A 223 15.19 10.83 15.97
CA ASN A 223 16.37 10.76 15.08
C ASN A 223 16.24 11.59 13.79
N VAL A 224 15.08 12.18 13.55
CA VAL A 224 14.84 13.07 12.39
C VAL A 224 15.31 14.48 12.72
N SER A 225 15.94 15.16 11.77
CA SER A 225 16.37 16.56 11.83
C SER A 225 15.86 17.34 10.62
N ASP A 226 15.89 18.67 10.70
CA ASP A 226 15.66 19.55 9.55
C ASP A 226 16.62 19.18 8.39
N GLY A 227 16.07 19.09 7.18
CA GLY A 227 16.72 18.63 5.96
C GLY A 227 16.71 17.11 5.72
N ASP A 228 16.23 16.31 6.67
CA ASP A 228 16.08 14.86 6.46
C ASP A 228 14.90 14.54 5.55
N ILE A 229 14.96 13.41 4.86
CA ILE A 229 13.87 12.95 3.98
C ILE A 229 13.11 11.83 4.68
N VAL A 230 11.78 11.93 4.68
CA VAL A 230 10.86 10.88 5.13
C VAL A 230 9.88 10.51 4.02
N ASN A 231 9.44 9.25 3.98
CA ASN A 231 8.44 8.80 3.01
C ASN A 231 7.06 8.73 3.66
N VAL A 232 6.02 9.15 2.93
CA VAL A 232 4.62 9.01 3.33
C VAL A 232 3.83 8.38 2.19
N LYS A 233 3.09 7.33 2.52
CA LYS A 233 2.30 6.52 1.59
C LYS A 233 0.89 6.31 2.14
N ILE A 234 -0.11 6.41 1.28
CA ILE A 234 -1.52 6.18 1.62
C ILE A 234 -2.03 5.03 0.75
N ILE A 235 -2.63 4.04 1.40
CA ILE A 235 -3.09 2.80 0.81
C ILE A 235 -4.58 2.64 1.10
N ASP A 236 -5.37 2.29 0.08
CA ASP A 236 -6.74 1.84 0.28
C ASP A 236 -6.73 0.37 0.75
N ILE A 237 -7.35 0.10 1.89
CA ILE A 237 -7.38 -1.23 2.50
C ILE A 237 -8.26 -2.17 1.67
N ALA A 238 -9.34 -1.67 1.06
CA ALA A 238 -10.30 -2.52 0.34
C ALA A 238 -9.71 -3.09 -0.96
N SER A 239 -9.00 -2.25 -1.71
CA SER A 239 -8.37 -2.61 -2.98
C SER A 239 -6.89 -2.98 -2.86
N GLU A 240 -6.26 -2.77 -1.70
CA GLU A 240 -4.82 -2.93 -1.45
C GLU A 240 -3.94 -2.09 -2.39
N THR A 241 -4.49 -1.01 -2.96
CA THR A 241 -3.79 -0.15 -3.90
C THR A 241 -3.16 1.06 -3.21
N VAL A 242 -2.00 1.48 -3.71
CA VAL A 242 -1.36 2.72 -3.27
C VAL A 242 -2.06 3.90 -3.96
N ILE A 243 -2.74 4.72 -3.18
CA ILE A 243 -3.41 5.94 -3.67
C ILE A 243 -2.38 7.06 -3.86
N PHE A 244 -1.46 7.19 -2.91
CA PHE A 244 -0.49 8.28 -2.88
C PHE A 244 0.82 7.83 -2.24
N THR A 245 1.93 8.36 -2.73
CA THR A 245 3.27 8.16 -2.16
C THR A 245 4.13 9.37 -2.48
N THR A 246 4.88 9.86 -1.51
CA THR A 246 5.82 10.96 -1.72
C THR A 246 6.96 10.88 -0.72
N ASP A 247 8.13 11.36 -1.14
CA ASP A 247 9.22 11.72 -0.24
C ASP A 247 9.04 13.19 0.15
N VAL A 248 9.25 13.50 1.42
CA VAL A 248 9.06 14.83 2.01
C VAL A 248 10.34 15.20 2.74
N GLU A 249 10.89 16.36 2.44
CA GLU A 249 11.97 16.96 3.21
C GLU A 249 11.37 17.58 4.47
N VAL A 250 11.96 17.26 5.61
CA VAL A 250 11.58 17.79 6.92
C VAL A 250 12.13 19.20 7.03
N MET A 251 11.24 20.15 7.34
CA MET A 251 11.58 21.57 7.56
C MET A 251 11.66 21.94 9.03
#